data_AF-A0A060CBN7-F1
#
_entry.id   AF-A0A060CBN7-F1
#
_cell.length_a   1.000
_cell.length_b   1.000
_cell.length_c   1.000
_cell.angle_alpha   90.00
_cell.angle_beta   90.00
_cell.angle_gamma   90.00
#
_symmetry.space_group_name_H-M   'P 1'
#
loop_
_entity.id
_entity.type
_entity.pdbx_description
1 polymer ?
#
loop_
_entity_poly.entity_id
_entity_poly.type
_entity_poly.pdbx_seq_one_letter_code
_entity_poly.pdbx_strand_id
1 'polypeptide(L)' 'ALPIYAVAWGNVAGDQLKAASDLNVPVVAIGLLYAQGYFRQEIDKDGSQFALFPITTRVNYL' A
#
# COMPACT_ATOMS: atom_id res chain seq x y z
N ALA A 1 -2.88 -3.42 6.39
CA ALA A 1 -2.72 -2.97 5.00
C ALA A 1 -1.33 -3.37 4.51
N LEU A 2 -1.21 -3.95 3.31
CA LEU A 2 0.10 -4.20 2.70
C LEU A 2 0.70 -2.86 2.26
N PRO A 3 1.96 -2.54 2.61
CA PRO A 3 2.59 -1.26 2.29
C PRO A 3 3.10 -1.25 0.84
N ILE A 4 2.22 -1.51 -0.11
CA ILE A 4 2.53 -1.50 -1.55
C ILE A 4 2.24 -0.13 -2.20
N TYR A 5 1.83 0.89 -1.43
CA TYR A 5 1.24 2.12 -1.95
C TYR A 5 2.08 3.37 -1.73
N ALA A 6 2.30 4.09 -2.83
CA ALA A 6 2.81 5.47 -2.92
C ALA A 6 1.65 6.47 -2.90
N VAL A 7 0.90 6.52 -1.79
CA VAL A 7 -0.03 7.55 -1.28
C VAL A 7 -1.08 8.25 -2.17
N ALA A 8 -1.00 8.37 -3.51
CA ALA A 8 -2.07 8.99 -4.33
C ALA A 8 -2.67 8.05 -5.39
N TRP A 9 -1.83 7.50 -6.27
CA TRP A 9 -2.29 6.68 -7.39
C TRP A 9 -2.80 5.31 -6.95
N GLY A 10 -2.23 4.79 -5.88
CA GLY A 10 -2.73 3.57 -5.27
C GLY A 10 -4.18 3.75 -4.78
N ASN A 11 -4.49 4.81 -4.01
CA ASN A 11 -5.83 4.95 -3.44
C ASN A 11 -6.90 4.99 -4.54
N VAL A 12 -6.63 5.72 -5.62
CA VAL A 12 -7.50 5.77 -6.80
C VAL A 12 -7.64 4.39 -7.45
N ALA A 13 -6.58 3.60 -7.55
CA ALA A 13 -6.65 2.23 -8.06
C ALA A 13 -7.52 1.33 -7.15
N GLY A 14 -7.42 1.48 -5.83
CA GLY A 14 -8.28 0.80 -4.86
C GLY A 14 -9.76 1.18 -5.03
N ASP A 15 -10.04 2.48 -5.16
CA ASP A 15 -11.39 3.00 -5.37
C ASP A 15 -12.00 2.51 -6.69
N GLN A 16 -11.19 2.43 -7.76
CA GLN A 16 -11.62 1.86 -9.05
C GLN A 16 -11.98 0.38 -8.94
N LEU A 17 -11.20 -0.42 -8.22
CA LEU A 17 -11.49 -1.84 -8.01
C LEU A 17 -12.74 -2.02 -7.15
N LYS A 18 -12.93 -1.18 -6.13
CA LYS A 18 -14.14 -1.19 -5.31
C LYS A 18 -15.38 -0.86 -6.15
N ALA A 19 -15.31 0.18 -6.98
CA ALA A 19 -16.39 0.56 -7.88
C ALA A 19 -16.73 -0.54 -8.91
N ALA A 20 -15.71 -1.18 -9.51
CA ALA A 20 -15.92 -2.30 -10.43
C ALA A 20 -16.62 -3.49 -9.76
N SER A 21 -16.25 -3.80 -8.51
CA SER A 21 -16.92 -4.82 -7.69
C SER A 21 -18.37 -4.46 -7.40
N ASP A 22 -18.65 -3.21 -7.01
CA ASP A 22 -20.01 -2.76 -6.70
C ASP A 22 -20.93 -2.79 -7.93
N LEU A 23 -20.36 -2.64 -9.13
CA LEU A 23 -21.05 -2.74 -10.42
C LEU A 23 -21.10 -4.17 -11.00
N ASN A 24 -20.54 -5.18 -10.32
CA ASN A 24 -20.39 -6.55 -10.82
C ASN A 24 -19.70 -6.64 -12.20
N VAL A 25 -18.76 -5.73 -12.48
CA VAL A 25 -17.98 -5.75 -13.72
C VAL A 25 -16.76 -6.63 -13.51
N PRO A 26 -16.51 -7.65 -14.35
CA PRO A 26 -15.34 -8.50 -14.21
C PRO A 26 -14.08 -7.71 -14.59
N VAL A 27 -13.20 -7.50 -13.60
CA VAL A 27 -11.90 -6.82 -13.76
C VAL A 27 -10.79 -7.61 -13.08
N VAL A 28 -9.55 -7.45 -13.57
CA VAL A 28 -8.36 -8.07 -12.97
C VAL A 28 -7.33 -6.97 -12.65
N ALA A 29 -6.89 -6.90 -11.39
CA ALA A 29 -5.84 -5.99 -10.96
C ALA A 29 -4.46 -6.65 -11.09
N ILE A 30 -3.49 -5.93 -11.65
CA ILE A 30 -2.09 -6.36 -11.75
C ILE A 30 -1.22 -5.29 -11.10
N GLY A 31 -0.31 -5.71 -10.21
CA GLY A 31 0.59 -4.81 -9.49
C GLY A 31 1.85 -5.52 -9.00
N LEU A 32 2.85 -4.73 -8.62
CA LEU A 32 4.11 -5.21 -8.10
C LEU A 32 4.07 -5.33 -6.57
N LEU A 33 4.52 -6.47 -6.05
CA LEU A 33 4.77 -6.66 -4.62
C LEU A 33 6.21 -6.23 -4.30
N TYR A 34 6.39 -4.98 -3.90
CA TYR A 34 7.70 -4.46 -3.51
C TYR A 34 8.16 -5.01 -2.15
N ALA A 35 9.40 -5.49 -2.09
CA ALA A 35 10.02 -6.02 -0.86
C ALA A 35 10.21 -4.94 0.22
N GLN A 36 10.30 -3.68 -0.18
CA GLN A 36 10.38 -2.52 0.70
C GLN A 36 9.34 -1.51 0.23
N GLY A 37 8.39 -1.20 1.11
CA GLY A 37 7.38 -0.20 0.86
C GLY A 37 7.91 1.22 1.04
N TYR A 38 7.00 2.20 1.00
CA TYR A 38 7.32 3.56 1.42
C TYR A 38 7.75 3.61 2.88
N PHE A 39 8.57 4.61 3.22
CA PHE A 39 8.97 4.83 4.60
C PHE A 39 7.74 5.16 5.46
N ARG A 40 7.75 4.66 6.69
CA ARG A 40 6.88 5.12 7.77
C ARG A 40 7.53 6.34 8.38
N GLN A 41 6.79 7.44 8.42
CA GLN A 41 7.20 8.64 9.13
C GLN A 41 6.96 8.47 10.63
N GLU A 42 8.00 8.73 11.43
CA GLU A 42 7.88 8.92 12.88
C GLU A 42 8.32 10.33 13.24
N ILE A 43 7.63 10.93 14.21
CA ILE A 43 7.96 12.25 14.74
C ILE A 43 8.34 12.05 16.21
N ASP A 44 9.53 12.51 16.61
CA ASP A 44 9.94 12.43 18.00
C ASP A 44 9.28 13.52 18.87
N LYS A 45 9.52 13.44 20.18
CA LYS A 45 9.00 14.40 21.16
C LYS A 45 9.48 15.85 20.93
N ASP A 46 10.56 16.04 20.16
CA ASP A 46 11.17 17.32 19.86
C ASP A 46 10.75 17.84 18.47
N GLY A 47 9.87 17.11 17.77
CA GLY A 47 9.33 17.47 16.46
C GLY A 47 10.21 17.07 15.28
N SER A 48 11.28 16.33 15.51
CA SER A 48 12.16 15.85 14.43
C SER A 48 11.54 14.66 13.71
N GLN A 49 11.64 14.66 12.38
CA GLN A 49 11.11 13.62 11.53
C GLN A 49 12.15 12.52 11.25
N PHE A 50 11.74 11.26 11.40
CA PHE A 50 12.54 10.08 11.08
C PHE A 50 11.82 9.22 10.04
N ALA A 51 12.60 8.66 9.11
CA ALA A 51 12.11 7.73 8.09
C ALA A 51 12.48 6.29 8.49
N LEU A 52 11.46 5.46 8.75
CA LEU A 52 11.63 4.03 8.97
C LEU A 52 11.24 3.25 7.73
N PHE A 53 12.05 2.28 7.31
CA PHE A 53 11.77 1.47 6.14
C PHE A 53 11.40 0.03 6.53
N PRO A 54 10.11 -0.28 6.74
CA PRO A 54 9.69 -1.63 7.07
C PRO A 54 9.88 -2.56 5.87
N ILE A 55 10.39 -3.77 6.13
CA ILE A 55 10.48 -4.83 5.12
C ILE A 55 9.08 -5.44 4.95
N THR A 56 8.65 -5.55 3.69
CA THR A 56 7.40 -6.24 3.33
C THR A 56 7.65 -7.74 3.35
N THR A 57 7.25 -8.41 4.43
CA THR A 57 7.29 -9.88 4.51
C THR A 57 6.23 -10.48 3.58
N ARG A 58 6.59 -11.50 2.80
CA ARG A 58 5.61 -12.31 2.08
C ARG A 58 4.66 -12.97 3.07
N VAL A 59 3.35 -12.80 2.89
CA VAL A 59 2.36 -13.60 3.60
C VAL A 59 2.47 -15.03 3.06
N ASN A 60 3.15 -15.90 3.79
CA ASN A 60 3.21 -17.32 3.46
C ASN A 60 1.84 -17.92 3.76
N TYR A 61 1.12 -18.31 2.71
CA TYR A 61 0.05 -19.30 2.82
C TYR A 61 0.65 -20.67 2.54
N LEU A 62 1.35 -21.23 3.53
CA LEU A 62 1.65 -22.66 3.69
C LEU A 62 1.57 -22.98 5.18
#